data_AF-A0A1I7H6X3-F1
#
_entry.id   AF-A0A1I7H6X3-F1
#
_cell.length_a   1.000
_cell.length_b   1.000
_cell.length_c   1.000
_cell.angle_alpha   90.00
_cell.angle_beta   90.00
_cell.angle_gamma   90.00
#
_symmetry.space_group_name_H-M   'P 1'
#
loop_
_entity.id
_entity.type
_entity.pdbx_description
1 polymer ?
#
loop_
_entity_poly.entity_id
_entity_poly.type
_entity_poly.pdbx_seq_one_letter_code
_entity_poly.pdbx_strand_id
1 'polypeptide(L)'
;MVIVAVNVAMAAIKSVRTFSRTCNKCGDTESPTANTIFHRVRFGVRTAFFICFEMATTSKSLSATQMGVRYGITEKTAHLFMLKVREAMGSSGNHPMDGNVQVDEFVLGGYEQNKIGRSYSTKKKRPLQL
;
A
#
# COMPACT_ATOMS: atom_id res chain seq x y z
N MET A 1 -5.53 3.04 11.86
CA MET A 1 -5.85 1.86 11.01
C MET A 1 -6.27 2.36 9.64
N VAL A 2 -5.63 1.89 8.57
CA VAL A 2 -5.82 2.42 7.21
C VAL A 2 -7.20 2.03 6.69
N ILE A 3 -8.08 3.02 6.54
CA ILE A 3 -9.34 2.89 5.79
C ILE A 3 -8.96 2.94 4.31
N VAL A 4 -8.90 1.78 3.65
CA VAL A 4 -8.85 1.73 2.19
C VAL A 4 -10.29 1.97 1.70
N ALA A 5 -10.67 3.23 1.54
CA ALA A 5 -11.90 3.59 0.84
C ALA A 5 -11.69 3.37 -0.66
N VAL A 6 -11.97 2.16 -1.15
CA VAL A 6 -12.07 1.90 -2.59
C VAL A 6 -13.44 2.39 -3.04
N ASN A 7 -13.54 3.66 -3.42
CA ASN A 7 -14.78 4.19 -3.99
C ASN A 7 -14.84 3.77 -5.47
N VAL A 8 -15.55 2.67 -5.76
CA VAL A 8 -15.83 2.23 -7.14
C VAL A 8 -17.34 2.24 -7.36
N ALA A 9 -17.85 3.40 -7.77
CA ALA A 9 -19.18 3.49 -8.37
C ALA A 9 -19.02 3.48 -9.89
N MET A 10 -19.44 2.39 -10.55
CA MET A 10 -19.70 2.39 -11.99
C MET A 10 -20.68 1.29 -12.36
N ALA A 11 -21.63 1.60 -13.25
CA ALA A 11 -22.62 0.68 -13.79
C ALA A 11 -21.97 -0.41 -14.66
N ALA A 12 -22.51 -1.64 -14.66
CA ALA A 12 -21.94 -2.80 -15.35
C ALA A 12 -22.84 -3.26 -16.51
N ILE A 13 -22.27 -3.44 -17.70
CA ILE A 13 -22.80 -4.29 -18.78
C ILE A 13 -21.88 -5.50 -18.93
N LYS A 14 -22.48 -6.67 -19.24
CA LYS A 14 -21.81 -7.97 -19.40
C LYS A 14 -20.85 -7.90 -20.60
N SER A 15 -19.54 -7.89 -20.36
CA SER A 15 -18.52 -7.81 -21.41
C SER A 15 -18.12 -9.18 -21.97
N VAL A 16 -17.56 -9.20 -23.18
CA VAL A 16 -17.15 -10.41 -23.94
C VAL A 16 -15.98 -11.15 -23.29
N ARG A 17 -15.18 -10.47 -22.45
CA ARG A 17 -14.08 -11.06 -21.68
C ARG A 17 -14.49 -11.17 -20.22
N THR A 18 -14.23 -12.32 -19.61
CA THR A 18 -14.57 -12.56 -18.20
C THR A 18 -13.97 -11.47 -17.31
N PHE A 19 -14.81 -10.85 -16.46
CA PHE A 19 -14.46 -9.80 -15.48
C PHE A 19 -14.13 -8.39 -16.01
N SER A 20 -14.16 -8.11 -17.32
CA SER A 20 -14.05 -6.73 -17.82
C SER A 20 -15.38 -5.97 -17.76
N ARG A 21 -15.34 -4.64 -17.79
CA ARG A 21 -16.53 -3.79 -17.92
C ARG A 21 -16.43 -2.99 -19.21
N THR A 22 -17.47 -3.05 -20.03
CA THR A 22 -17.52 -2.25 -21.26
C THR A 22 -18.45 -1.06 -21.03
N CYS A 23 -17.97 0.15 -21.31
CA CYS A 23 -18.75 1.37 -21.20
C CYS A 23 -19.81 1.42 -22.31
N ASN A 24 -21.07 1.68 -21.95
CA ASN A 24 -22.16 1.77 -22.91
C ASN A 24 -22.07 2.99 -23.85
N LYS A 25 -21.37 4.04 -23.42
CA LYS A 25 -21.30 5.32 -24.15
C LYS A 25 -20.18 5.37 -25.18
N CYS A 26 -19.00 4.88 -24.83
CA CYS A 26 -17.80 4.95 -25.67
C CYS A 26 -17.33 3.60 -26.20
N GLY A 27 -17.93 2.49 -25.76
CA GLY A 27 -17.50 1.13 -26.13
C GLY A 27 -16.16 0.71 -25.54
N ASP A 28 -15.53 1.56 -24.72
CA ASP A 28 -14.23 1.26 -24.12
C ASP A 28 -14.35 0.12 -23.10
N THR A 29 -13.37 -0.78 -23.09
CA THR A 29 -13.38 -1.98 -22.25
C THR A 29 -12.32 -1.88 -21.19
N GLU A 30 -12.78 -1.62 -19.97
CA GLU A 30 -11.93 -1.47 -18.80
C GLU A 30 -11.67 -2.82 -18.12
N SER A 31 -10.40 -3.03 -17.75
CA SER A 31 -10.02 -4.17 -16.91
C SER A 31 -10.46 -3.92 -15.46
N PRO A 32 -10.83 -4.96 -14.69
CA PRO A 32 -11.21 -4.80 -13.29
C PRO A 32 -10.04 -4.33 -12.40
N THR A 33 -8.81 -4.47 -12.89
CA THR A 33 -7.58 -4.01 -12.24
C THR A 33 -7.15 -2.62 -12.69
N ALA A 34 -7.83 -2.01 -13.66
CA ALA A 34 -7.54 -0.65 -14.13
C ALA A 34 -7.64 0.33 -12.97
N ASN A 35 -6.73 1.31 -12.92
CA ASN A 35 -6.66 2.34 -11.89
C ASN A 35 -6.51 1.83 -10.44
N THR A 36 -6.05 0.60 -10.24
CA THR A 36 -5.74 0.05 -8.91
C THR A 36 -4.25 -0.24 -8.72
N ILE A 37 -3.86 -0.57 -7.49
CA ILE A 37 -2.53 -1.12 -7.19
C ILE A 37 -2.22 -2.39 -8.01
N PHE A 38 -3.25 -3.10 -8.48
CA PHE A 38 -3.12 -4.30 -9.31
C PHE A 38 -3.06 -4.01 -10.82
N HIS A 39 -3.03 -2.74 -11.23
CA HIS A 39 -2.88 -2.39 -12.64
C HIS A 39 -1.55 -2.89 -13.22
N ARG A 40 -1.64 -3.62 -14.35
CA ARG A 40 -0.52 -4.21 -15.11
C ARG A 40 0.39 -5.13 -14.30
N VAL A 41 -0.15 -5.83 -13.30
CA VAL A 41 0.63 -6.84 -12.57
C VAL A 41 0.94 -8.01 -13.50
N ARG A 42 2.23 -8.38 -13.59
CA ARG A 42 2.72 -9.46 -14.46
C ARG A 42 2.58 -10.86 -13.85
N PHE A 43 2.27 -10.93 -12.57
CA PHE A 43 2.06 -12.16 -11.80
C PHE A 43 0.58 -12.26 -11.36
N GLY A 44 0.15 -13.40 -10.82
CA GLY A 44 -1.26 -13.61 -10.50
C GLY A 44 -1.83 -12.56 -9.53
N VAL A 45 -3.07 -12.12 -9.76
CA VAL A 45 -3.76 -11.16 -8.86
C VAL A 45 -3.88 -11.71 -7.44
N ARG A 46 -4.10 -13.03 -7.30
CA ARG A 46 -4.16 -13.71 -6.00
C ARG A 46 -2.85 -13.58 -5.21
N THR A 47 -1.71 -13.80 -5.86
CA THR A 47 -0.38 -13.60 -5.24
C THR A 47 -0.13 -12.14 -4.88
N ALA A 48 -0.56 -11.20 -5.73
CA ALA A 48 -0.45 -9.77 -5.44
C ALA A 48 -1.26 -9.36 -4.20
N PHE A 49 -2.45 -9.93 -4.03
CA PHE A 49 -3.29 -9.68 -2.87
C PHE A 49 -2.63 -10.17 -1.58
N PHE A 50 -2.03 -11.36 -1.58
CA PHE A 50 -1.30 -11.88 -0.41
C PHE A 50 -0.09 -11.02 -0.04
N ILE A 51 0.66 -10.53 -1.03
CA ILE A 51 1.79 -9.61 -0.78
C ILE A 51 1.29 -8.33 -0.11
N CYS A 52 0.18 -7.75 -0.60
CA CYS A 52 -0.42 -6.56 -0.02
C CYS A 52 -0.90 -6.80 1.42
N PHE A 53 -1.53 -7.95 1.68
CA PHE A 53 -1.98 -8.35 3.01
C PHE A 53 -0.81 -8.50 3.98
N GLU A 54 0.26 -9.16 3.55
CA GLU A 54 1.45 -9.38 4.38
C GLU A 54 2.14 -8.06 4.72
N MET A 55 2.23 -7.13 3.76
CA MET A 55 2.76 -5.79 3.98
C MET A 55 1.88 -4.93 4.91
N ALA A 56 0.57 -5.12 4.90
CA ALA A 56 -0.36 -4.35 5.74
C ALA A 56 -0.42 -4.86 7.19
N THR A 57 -0.20 -6.15 7.40
CA THR A 57 -0.33 -6.80 8.73
C THR A 57 1.00 -6.88 9.49
N THR A 58 2.13 -6.84 8.80
CA THR A 58 3.44 -6.91 9.44
C THR A 58 3.83 -5.57 10.09
N SER A 59 4.23 -5.60 11.36
CA SER A 59 4.92 -4.49 12.02
C SER A 59 6.41 -4.42 11.67
N LYS A 60 6.94 -5.47 11.01
CA LYS A 60 8.35 -5.61 10.63
C LYS A 60 8.56 -5.34 9.15
N SER A 61 9.69 -4.74 8.79
CA SER A 61 10.10 -4.57 7.40
C SER A 61 10.32 -5.91 6.71
N LEU A 62 9.67 -6.10 5.55
CA LEU A 62 9.86 -7.27 4.70
C LEU A 62 10.93 -6.99 3.63
N SER A 63 11.78 -7.98 3.36
CA SER A 63 12.76 -7.93 2.27
C SER A 63 12.15 -8.42 0.95
N ALA A 64 12.49 -7.77 -0.16
CA ALA A 64 12.05 -8.18 -1.50
C ALA A 64 12.54 -9.59 -1.87
N THR A 65 13.74 -9.98 -1.43
CA THR A 65 14.29 -11.32 -1.65
C THR A 65 13.45 -12.39 -0.95
N GLN A 66 13.02 -12.13 0.29
CA GLN A 66 12.16 -13.05 1.05
C GLN A 66 10.79 -13.22 0.38
N MET A 67 10.20 -12.12 -0.08
CA MET A 67 8.92 -12.15 -0.81
C MET A 67 9.04 -12.88 -2.14
N GLY A 68 10.17 -12.73 -2.83
CA GLY A 68 10.49 -13.46 -4.05
C GLY A 68 10.49 -14.98 -3.85
N VAL A 69 11.20 -15.45 -2.83
CA VAL A 69 11.26 -16.88 -2.49
C VAL A 69 9.89 -17.40 -2.04
N ARG A 70 9.16 -16.65 -1.20
CA ARG A 70 7.87 -17.07 -0.64
C ARG A 70 6.77 -17.23 -1.69
N TYR A 71 6.71 -16.33 -2.66
CA TYR A 71 5.65 -16.29 -3.69
C TYR A 71 6.11 -16.77 -5.07
N GLY A 72 7.35 -17.25 -5.21
CA GLY A 72 7.90 -17.73 -6.47
C GLY A 72 8.02 -16.64 -7.54
N ILE A 73 8.21 -15.40 -7.13
CA ILE A 73 8.38 -14.25 -8.04
C ILE A 73 9.84 -13.80 -8.05
N THR A 74 10.27 -13.19 -9.15
CA THR A 74 11.62 -12.61 -9.18
C THR A 74 11.74 -11.49 -8.15
N GLU A 75 12.90 -11.36 -7.52
CA GLU A 75 13.16 -10.30 -6.54
C GLU A 75 12.86 -8.91 -7.12
N LYS A 76 13.25 -8.66 -8.38
CA LYS A 76 12.99 -7.39 -9.08
C LYS A 76 11.50 -7.09 -9.17
N THR A 77 10.68 -8.08 -9.52
CA THR A 77 9.22 -7.92 -9.57
C THR A 77 8.61 -7.71 -8.19
N ALA A 78 9.11 -8.42 -7.16
CA ALA A 78 8.69 -8.21 -5.78
C ALA A 78 8.99 -6.78 -5.33
N HIS A 79 10.22 -6.32 -5.56
CA HIS A 79 10.67 -4.98 -5.18
C HIS A 79 9.81 -3.87 -5.83
N LEU A 80 9.58 -3.95 -7.15
CA LEU A 80 8.74 -2.98 -7.86
C LEU A 80 7.31 -2.95 -7.32
N PHE A 81 6.73 -4.12 -7.05
CA PHE A 81 5.38 -4.20 -6.51
C PHE A 81 5.30 -3.68 -5.07
N MET A 82 6.27 -4.02 -4.22
CA MET A 82 6.35 -3.51 -2.84
C MET A 82 6.51 -1.99 -2.80
N LEU A 83 7.23 -1.40 -3.76
CA LEU A 83 7.33 0.06 -3.88
C LEU A 83 5.97 0.69 -4.20
N LYS A 84 5.24 0.12 -5.16
CA LYS A 84 3.88 0.56 -5.54
C LYS A 84 2.90 0.47 -4.38
N VAL A 85 2.97 -0.60 -3.58
CA VAL A 85 2.15 -0.78 -2.37
C VAL A 85 2.50 0.30 -1.34
N ARG A 86 3.78 0.58 -1.12
CA ARG A 86 4.21 1.60 -0.14
C ARG A 86 3.77 3.01 -0.54
N GLU A 87 3.84 3.34 -1.82
CA GLU A 87 3.33 4.61 -2.35
C GLU A 87 1.82 4.73 -2.14
N ALA A 88 1.07 3.67 -2.43
CA ALA A 88 -0.37 3.62 -2.22
C ALA A 88 -0.79 3.65 -0.73
N MET A 89 0.05 3.13 0.16
CA MET A 89 -0.15 3.20 1.62
C MET A 89 0.32 4.53 2.24
N GLY A 90 0.93 5.42 1.45
CA GLY A 90 1.34 6.74 1.90
C GLY A 90 0.14 7.59 2.33
N SER A 91 0.26 8.29 3.45
CA SER A 91 -0.77 9.26 3.85
C SER A 91 -0.79 10.42 2.87
N SER A 92 -1.98 10.80 2.41
CA SER A 92 -2.19 11.98 1.58
C SER A 92 -2.04 13.30 2.36
N GLY A 93 -1.90 13.26 3.69
CA GLY A 93 -1.76 14.43 4.55
C GLY A 93 -3.01 15.32 4.68
N ASN A 94 -3.97 15.16 3.76
CA ASN A 94 -5.19 15.97 3.68
C ASN A 94 -6.33 15.52 4.61
N HIS A 95 -6.10 14.49 5.42
CA HIS A 95 -7.11 13.92 6.32
C HIS A 95 -6.56 13.95 7.75
N PRO A 96 -6.64 15.12 8.44
CA PRO A 96 -6.24 15.20 9.83
C PRO A 96 -7.08 14.24 10.69
N MET A 97 -6.45 13.63 11.68
CA MET A 97 -7.16 12.78 12.63
C MET A 97 -7.81 13.69 13.68
N ASP A 98 -9.11 13.96 13.53
CA ASP A 98 -9.88 14.79 14.45
C ASP A 98 -10.64 13.96 15.50
N GLY A 99 -10.75 14.49 16.72
CA GLY A 99 -11.47 13.85 17.84
C GLY A 99 -10.57 13.09 18.82
N ASN A 100 -11.15 12.15 19.58
CA ASN A 100 -10.40 11.35 20.54
C ASN A 100 -9.69 10.19 19.83
N VAL A 101 -8.39 10.36 19.56
CA VAL A 101 -7.57 9.39 18.81
C VAL A 101 -6.70 8.61 19.79
N GLN A 102 -6.94 7.32 19.91
CA GLN A 102 -6.10 6.43 20.73
C GLN A 102 -5.00 5.83 19.85
N VAL A 103 -3.74 6.05 20.26
CA VAL A 103 -2.55 5.62 19.52
C VAL A 103 -1.77 4.64 20.39
N ASP A 104 -1.57 3.43 19.88
CA ASP A 104 -1.00 2.29 20.64
C ASP A 104 0.51 2.43 20.86
N GLU A 105 1.25 2.91 19.85
CA GLU A 105 2.68 3.20 19.95
C GLU A 105 3.04 4.34 18.99
N PHE A 106 3.60 5.43 19.52
CA PHE A 106 4.11 6.52 18.69
C PHE A 106 5.52 6.93 19.12
N VAL A 107 6.33 7.29 18.13
CA VAL A 107 7.70 7.76 18.33
C VAL A 107 7.70 9.28 18.18
N LEU A 108 7.85 10.01 19.28
CA LEU A 108 8.10 11.44 19.24
C LEU A 108 9.55 11.71 18.84
N GLY A 109 9.74 12.30 17.67
CA GLY A 109 11.03 12.84 17.24
C GLY A 109 11.11 12.98 15.73
N GLY A 110 10.83 14.17 15.23
CA GLY A 110 11.01 14.55 13.84
C GLY A 110 12.47 14.85 13.48
N TYR A 111 12.62 15.47 12.31
CA TYR A 111 13.86 16.08 11.82
C TYR A 111 14.27 17.22 12.77
N GLU A 112 15.44 17.13 13.39
CA GLU A 112 16.02 18.24 14.14
C GLU A 112 16.81 19.12 13.17
N GLN A 113 16.46 20.40 13.06
CA GLN A 113 17.25 21.37 12.28
C GLN A 113 18.69 21.37 12.80
N ASN A 114 19.66 21.33 11.88
CA ASN A 114 21.11 21.27 12.13
C ASN A 114 21.69 19.96 12.66
N LYS A 115 20.97 18.83 12.59
CA LYS A 115 21.55 17.50 12.84
C LYS A 115 21.46 16.59 11.62
N ILE A 116 22.61 16.05 11.21
CA ILE A 116 22.73 15.12 10.09
C ILE A 116 22.33 13.71 10.58
N GLY A 117 21.28 13.15 9.98
CA GLY A 117 20.90 11.73 10.12
C GLY A 117 20.49 11.29 11.53
N ARG A 118 20.69 9.99 11.82
CA ARG A 118 20.47 9.39 13.14
C ARG A 118 21.60 9.78 14.10
N SER A 119 21.70 11.05 14.45
CA SER A 119 22.68 11.50 15.44
C SER A 119 22.29 10.98 16.84
N TYR A 120 23.24 10.38 17.56
CA TYR A 120 23.06 9.77 18.88
C TYR A 120 23.14 10.77 20.05
N SER A 121 23.12 12.08 19.76
CA SER A 121 23.45 13.12 20.75
C SER A 121 22.33 13.43 21.75
N THR A 122 21.10 13.02 21.48
CA THR A 122 19.93 13.27 22.35
C THR A 122 19.41 11.98 22.98
N LYS A 123 18.82 12.11 24.19
CA LYS A 123 18.21 11.00 24.95
C LYS A 123 17.37 10.13 24.01
N LYS A 124 17.67 8.82 23.94
CA LYS A 124 16.98 7.83 23.11
C LYS A 124 15.47 8.08 23.13
N LYS A 125 14.88 8.15 21.93
CA LYS A 125 13.43 8.22 21.73
C LYS A 125 12.81 6.99 22.41
N ARG A 126 11.99 7.22 23.42
CA ARG A 126 11.24 6.16 24.10
C ARG A 126 9.94 5.94 23.35
N PRO A 127 9.58 4.71 22.97
CA PRO A 127 8.20 4.43 22.63
C PRO A 127 7.36 4.78 23.85
N LEU A 128 6.41 5.69 23.68
CA LEU A 128 5.45 6.05 24.71
C LEU A 128 4.17 5.27 24.40
N GLN A 129 3.74 4.48 25.38
CA GLN A 129 2.44 3.85 25.40
C GLN A 129 1.54 4.72 26.29
N LEU A 130 0.38 5.13 25.77
CA LEU A 130 -0.64 5.90 26.49
C LEU A 130 -1.68 4.96 27.09
#